data_AF-A0A2V8TS29-F1
#
_entry.id   AF-A0A2V8TS29-F1
#
_cell.length_a   1.000
_cell.length_b   1.000
_cell.length_c   1.000
_cell.angle_alpha   90.00
_cell.angle_beta   90.00
_cell.angle_gamma   90.00
#
_symmetry.space_group_name_H-M   'P 1'
#
loop_
_entity.id
_entity.type
_entity.pdbx_description
1 polymer ?
#
loop_
_entity_poly.entity_id
_entity_poly.type
_entity_poly.pdbx_seq_one_letter_code
_entity_poly.pdbx_strand_id
1 'polypeptide(L)'
;MKLRLVIGLTTGAISLALAAWGSVELYRAASAGPAPVVPFTNVKRGNVTFAVYARGELQGGNSIMLTAPMVGGTELAITFLRASGELVNKDDVVVEFDTTDQIYKLREAEADLAEAEQKVLQAEAQMQAKEEEDNYLLIKARADLEQAQLEARKNPLVSAIAARQADLAVQAARDTVAQLERDLGN
;
A
#
# COMPACT_ATOMS: atom_id res chain seq x y z
N MET A 1 -112.12 76.21 5.09
CA MET A 1 -111.76 75.61 3.77
C MET A 1 -110.31 75.08 3.73
N LYS A 2 -109.75 74.52 4.83
CA LYS A 2 -108.34 74.09 4.91
C LYS A 2 -108.12 72.59 5.25
N LEU A 3 -109.19 71.81 5.50
CA LEU A 3 -109.11 70.42 5.96
C LEU A 3 -109.07 69.38 4.81
N ARG A 4 -109.64 69.68 3.64
CA ARG A 4 -109.67 68.77 2.47
C ARG A 4 -108.33 68.67 1.73
N LEU A 5 -107.46 69.66 1.93
CA LEU A 5 -106.16 69.77 1.25
C LEU A 5 -105.07 68.97 1.98
N VAL A 6 -105.16 68.85 3.31
CA VAL A 6 -104.19 68.09 4.14
C VAL A 6 -104.41 66.58 3.98
N ILE A 7 -105.67 66.11 3.90
CA ILE A 7 -105.99 64.69 3.78
C ILE A 7 -105.55 64.14 2.41
N GLY A 8 -105.68 64.91 1.33
CA GLY A 8 -105.21 64.49 0.01
C GLY A 8 -103.69 64.34 -0.09
N LEU A 9 -102.95 65.22 0.61
CA LEU A 9 -101.49 65.23 0.58
C LEU A 9 -100.87 64.11 1.42
N THR A 10 -101.51 63.72 2.53
CA THR A 10 -101.06 62.57 3.34
C THR A 10 -101.37 61.23 2.67
N THR A 11 -102.53 61.08 2.01
CA THR A 11 -102.82 59.88 1.23
C THR A 11 -101.89 59.71 0.04
N GLY A 12 -101.48 60.81 -0.61
CA GLY A 12 -100.50 60.78 -1.69
C GLY A 12 -99.08 60.41 -1.22
N ALA A 13 -98.68 60.88 -0.04
CA ALA A 13 -97.39 60.52 0.55
C ALA A 13 -97.33 59.04 0.98
N ILE A 14 -98.42 58.49 1.50
CA ILE A 14 -98.50 57.08 1.92
C ILE A 14 -98.50 56.14 0.71
N SER A 15 -99.22 56.47 -0.37
CA SER A 15 -99.20 55.65 -1.59
C SER A 15 -97.82 55.68 -2.27
N LEU A 16 -97.13 56.83 -2.28
CA LEU A 16 -95.76 56.93 -2.76
C LEU A 16 -94.78 56.16 -1.89
N ALA A 17 -94.92 56.18 -0.57
CA ALA A 17 -94.08 55.41 0.34
C ALA A 17 -94.28 53.90 0.17
N LEU A 18 -95.52 53.43 0.00
CA LEU A 18 -95.82 52.02 -0.26
C LEU A 18 -95.33 51.57 -1.64
N ALA A 19 -95.45 52.42 -2.66
CA ALA A 19 -94.91 52.13 -3.99
C ALA A 19 -93.37 52.10 -3.98
N ALA A 20 -92.73 52.98 -3.22
CA ALA A 20 -91.28 53.00 -3.05
C ALA A 20 -90.77 51.79 -2.23
N TRP A 21 -91.51 51.37 -1.19
CA TRP A 21 -91.15 50.18 -0.43
C TRP A 21 -91.32 48.91 -1.27
N GLY A 22 -92.46 48.80 -1.96
CA GLY A 22 -92.75 47.68 -2.85
C GLY A 22 -91.73 47.57 -3.99
N SER A 23 -91.29 48.69 -4.55
CA SER A 23 -90.26 48.69 -5.59
C SER A 23 -88.89 48.30 -5.05
N VAL A 24 -88.49 48.72 -3.85
CA VAL A 24 -87.22 48.32 -3.23
C VAL A 24 -87.18 46.85 -2.85
N GLU A 25 -88.27 46.30 -2.32
CA GLU A 25 -88.35 44.87 -1.96
C GLU A 25 -88.27 43.99 -3.21
N LEU A 26 -88.99 44.37 -4.28
CA LEU A 26 -88.91 43.73 -5.60
C LEU A 26 -87.52 43.87 -6.23
N TYR A 27 -86.87 45.03 -6.10
CA TYR A 27 -85.52 45.24 -6.62
C TYR A 27 -84.50 44.40 -5.84
N ARG A 28 -84.62 44.28 -4.51
CA ARG A 28 -83.72 43.42 -3.70
C ARG A 28 -83.93 41.94 -3.98
N ALA A 29 -85.15 41.49 -4.18
CA ALA A 29 -85.45 40.11 -4.58
C ALA A 29 -84.98 39.81 -6.01
N ALA A 30 -85.12 40.76 -6.95
CA ALA A 30 -84.64 40.62 -8.32
C ALA A 30 -83.11 40.78 -8.46
N SER A 31 -82.47 41.49 -7.53
CA SER A 31 -81.00 41.66 -7.48
C SER A 31 -80.28 40.58 -6.68
N ALA A 32 -81.01 39.63 -6.08
CA ALA A 32 -80.44 38.43 -5.49
C ALA A 32 -79.96 37.50 -6.62
N GLY A 33 -78.75 37.78 -7.13
CA GLY A 33 -78.10 36.96 -8.16
C GLY A 33 -77.91 35.51 -7.71
N PRO A 34 -77.85 34.54 -8.64
CA PRO A 34 -77.66 33.13 -8.29
C PRO A 34 -76.38 32.95 -7.48
N ALA A 35 -76.46 32.20 -6.38
CA ALA A 35 -75.27 31.88 -5.59
C ALA A 35 -74.21 31.20 -6.47
N PRO A 36 -72.93 31.58 -6.35
CA PRO A 36 -71.88 31.05 -7.21
C PRO A 36 -71.78 29.52 -7.02
N VAL A 37 -72.02 28.78 -8.10
CA VAL A 37 -71.89 27.31 -8.13
C VAL A 37 -70.41 26.98 -8.22
N VAL A 38 -69.82 26.53 -7.10
CA VAL A 38 -68.42 26.10 -7.04
C VAL A 38 -68.36 24.61 -7.43
N PRO A 39 -67.58 24.22 -8.45
CA PRO A 39 -67.47 22.81 -8.83
C PRO A 39 -66.78 22.03 -7.72
N PHE A 40 -67.42 20.96 -7.25
CA PHE A 40 -66.85 20.01 -6.30
C PHE A 40 -66.78 18.61 -6.92
N THR A 41 -65.84 17.80 -6.45
CA THR A 41 -65.68 16.40 -6.85
C THR A 41 -65.40 15.52 -5.65
N ASN A 42 -65.88 14.27 -5.68
CA ASN A 42 -65.66 13.30 -4.61
C ASN A 42 -64.28 12.66 -4.75
N VAL A 43 -63.42 12.83 -3.75
CA VAL A 43 -62.09 12.21 -3.70
C VAL A 43 -62.13 10.88 -2.94
N LYS A 44 -61.33 9.91 -3.39
CA LYS A 44 -61.11 8.63 -2.70
C LYS A 44 -59.67 8.55 -2.23
N ARG A 45 -59.44 8.02 -1.02
CA ARG A 45 -58.10 7.74 -0.54
C ARG A 45 -57.58 6.46 -1.20
N GLY A 46 -56.40 6.55 -1.78
CA GLY A 46 -55.68 5.43 -2.39
C GLY A 46 -54.19 5.74 -2.39
N ASN A 47 -53.37 4.74 -2.67
CA ASN A 47 -51.93 4.93 -2.73
C ASN A 47 -51.56 5.69 -4.01
N VAL A 48 -50.89 6.82 -3.86
CA VAL A 48 -50.35 7.61 -4.98
C VAL A 48 -48.85 7.43 -4.99
N THR A 49 -48.34 6.75 -6.01
CA THR A 49 -46.90 6.52 -6.18
C THR A 49 -46.30 7.66 -6.99
N PHE A 50 -45.38 8.39 -6.38
CA PHE A 50 -44.59 9.41 -7.06
C PHE A 50 -43.31 8.77 -7.60
N ALA A 51 -43.17 8.69 -8.91
CA ALA A 51 -41.93 8.28 -9.55
C ALA A 51 -41.04 9.51 -9.77
N VAL A 52 -39.84 9.50 -9.21
CA VAL A 52 -38.82 10.53 -9.44
C VAL A 52 -37.80 9.98 -10.44
N TYR A 53 -37.69 10.64 -11.59
CA TYR A 53 -36.72 10.28 -12.62
C TYR A 53 -35.46 11.13 -12.43
N ALA A 54 -34.34 10.46 -12.14
CA ALA A 54 -33.03 11.09 -12.06
C ALA A 54 -32.08 10.40 -13.04
N ARG A 55 -31.11 11.16 -13.57
CA ARG A 55 -30.00 10.61 -14.36
C ARG A 55 -28.86 10.27 -13.40
N GLY A 56 -28.34 9.06 -13.53
CA GLY A 56 -27.12 8.61 -12.86
C GLY A 56 -26.17 8.00 -13.89
N GLU A 57 -24.88 8.05 -13.60
CA GLU A 57 -23.86 7.38 -14.40
C GLU A 57 -23.67 5.95 -13.90
N LEU A 58 -23.53 5.00 -14.83
CA LEU A 58 -23.21 3.62 -14.52
C LEU A 58 -21.71 3.42 -14.72
N GLN A 59 -21.01 3.00 -13.67
CA GLN A 59 -19.60 2.63 -13.73
C GLN A 59 -19.46 1.13 -13.52
N GLY A 60 -18.50 0.50 -14.21
CA GLY A 60 -18.13 -0.88 -13.97
C GLY A 60 -17.66 -1.07 -12.53
N GLY A 61 -18.13 -2.11 -11.85
CA GLY A 61 -17.93 -2.28 -10.41
C GLY A 61 -16.46 -2.40 -9.96
N ASN A 62 -15.58 -2.96 -10.80
CA ASN A 62 -14.17 -3.23 -10.45
C ASN A 62 -13.23 -2.83 -11.61
N SER A 63 -13.16 -1.53 -11.91
CA SER A 63 -12.18 -1.02 -12.87
C SER A 63 -10.82 -0.86 -12.19
N ILE A 64 -9.80 -1.57 -12.66
CA ILE A 64 -8.41 -1.46 -12.19
C ILE A 64 -7.54 -1.04 -13.38
N MET A 65 -6.68 -0.03 -13.16
CA MET A 65 -5.67 0.36 -14.13
C MET A 65 -4.45 -0.54 -13.99
N LEU A 66 -4.07 -1.23 -15.06
CA LEU A 66 -2.81 -1.97 -15.11
C LEU A 66 -1.67 -1.03 -15.48
N THR A 67 -0.63 -0.99 -14.66
CA THR A 67 0.57 -0.19 -14.89
C THR A 67 1.76 -1.10 -15.14
N ALA A 68 2.63 -0.71 -16.08
CA ALA A 68 3.87 -1.43 -16.29
C ALA A 68 4.77 -1.35 -15.05
N PRO A 69 5.47 -2.44 -14.68
CA PRO A 69 6.39 -2.43 -13.56
C PRO A 69 7.59 -1.52 -13.85
N MET A 70 8.11 -0.86 -12.80
CA MET A 70 9.34 -0.10 -12.89
C MET A 70 10.54 -1.05 -12.94
N VAL A 71 10.84 -1.60 -14.11
CA VAL A 71 12.10 -2.30 -14.35
C VAL A 71 13.18 -1.25 -14.61
N GLY A 72 14.36 -1.41 -14.00
CA GLY A 72 15.47 -0.45 -14.08
C GLY A 72 16.16 -0.36 -15.44
N GLY A 73 15.39 -0.17 -16.51
CA GLY A 73 15.82 0.03 -17.89
C GLY A 73 15.10 1.25 -18.49
N THR A 74 15.72 1.84 -19.51
CA THR A 74 15.28 3.11 -20.10
C THR A 74 14.10 2.94 -21.06
N GLU A 75 13.90 1.73 -21.62
CA GLU A 75 12.92 1.47 -22.66
C GLU A 75 12.22 0.12 -22.40
N LEU A 76 10.89 0.17 -22.26
CA LEU A 76 10.03 -1.00 -22.10
C LEU A 76 9.35 -1.29 -23.44
N ALA A 77 9.91 -2.20 -24.22
CA ALA A 77 9.32 -2.63 -25.48
C ALA A 77 8.26 -3.72 -25.22
N ILE A 78 7.08 -3.57 -25.81
CA ILE A 78 6.01 -4.58 -25.75
C ILE A 78 6.21 -5.57 -26.89
N THR A 79 6.38 -6.85 -26.56
CA THR A 79 6.49 -7.96 -27.52
C THR A 79 5.11 -8.51 -27.87
N PHE A 80 4.21 -8.56 -26.89
CA PHE A 80 2.85 -9.06 -27.08
C PHE A 80 1.84 -8.23 -26.28
N LEU A 81 0.71 -7.94 -26.91
CA LEU A 81 -0.42 -7.22 -26.32
C LEU A 81 -1.72 -7.89 -26.75
N ARG A 82 -2.55 -8.28 -25.78
CA ARG A 82 -3.91 -8.81 -26.02
C ARG A 82 -4.80 -7.77 -26.69
N ALA A 83 -5.83 -8.24 -27.42
CA ALA A 83 -6.77 -7.34 -28.07
C ALA A 83 -7.70 -6.66 -27.05
N SER A 84 -8.06 -5.41 -27.31
CA SER A 84 -9.01 -4.67 -26.47
C SER A 84 -10.37 -5.35 -26.45
N GLY A 85 -10.91 -5.60 -25.25
CA GLY A 85 -12.20 -6.24 -25.05
C GLY A 85 -12.18 -7.77 -25.01
N GLU A 86 -11.00 -8.39 -25.12
CA GLU A 86 -10.81 -9.82 -24.90
C GLU A 86 -11.06 -10.18 -23.43
N LEU A 87 -11.73 -11.31 -23.20
CA LEU A 87 -12.00 -11.79 -21.84
C LEU A 87 -10.75 -12.48 -21.30
N VAL A 88 -10.21 -11.95 -20.20
CA VAL A 88 -9.03 -12.49 -19.50
C VAL A 88 -9.43 -13.04 -18.14
N ASN A 89 -8.80 -14.13 -17.74
CA ASN A 89 -8.95 -14.70 -16.41
C ASN A 89 -7.85 -14.18 -15.49
N LYS A 90 -7.96 -14.54 -14.21
CA LYS A 90 -6.88 -14.31 -13.26
C LYS A 90 -5.62 -15.04 -13.72
N ASP A 91 -4.48 -14.36 -13.60
CA ASP A 91 -3.13 -14.85 -13.94
C ASP A 91 -2.84 -15.01 -15.44
N ASP A 92 -3.76 -14.56 -16.31
CA ASP A 92 -3.51 -14.49 -17.75
C ASP A 92 -2.57 -13.32 -18.10
N VAL A 93 -1.64 -13.58 -19.03
CA VAL A 93 -0.73 -12.55 -19.54
C VAL A 93 -1.49 -11.62 -20.50
N VAL A 94 -1.59 -10.35 -20.09
CA VAL A 94 -2.21 -9.27 -20.88
C VAL A 94 -1.19 -8.55 -21.76
N VAL A 95 0.01 -8.34 -21.22
CA VAL A 95 1.13 -7.65 -21.87
C VAL A 95 2.41 -8.43 -21.58
N GLU A 96 3.18 -8.71 -22.63
CA GLU A 96 4.52 -9.27 -22.53
C GLU A 96 5.53 -8.21 -22.99
N PHE A 97 6.57 -8.00 -22.20
CA PHE A 97 7.64 -7.07 -22.49
C PHE A 97 8.90 -7.82 -22.91
N ASP A 98 9.79 -7.17 -23.66
CA ASP A 98 11.10 -7.73 -23.97
C ASP A 98 11.92 -7.88 -22.67
N THR A 99 12.28 -9.13 -22.35
CA THR A 99 13.03 -9.48 -21.13
C THR A 99 14.52 -9.67 -21.36
N THR A 100 15.06 -9.33 -22.53
CA THR A 100 16.45 -9.63 -22.90
C THR A 100 17.45 -9.05 -21.88
N ASP A 101 17.28 -7.78 -21.51
CA ASP A 101 18.13 -7.11 -20.51
C ASP A 101 17.97 -7.71 -19.11
N GLN A 102 16.75 -8.10 -18.73
CA GLN A 102 16.47 -8.69 -17.42
C GLN A 102 17.08 -10.10 -17.32
N ILE A 103 17.01 -10.89 -18.40
CA ILE A 103 17.66 -12.20 -18.48
C ILE A 103 19.18 -12.06 -18.42
N TYR A 104 19.75 -11.06 -19.11
CA TYR A 104 21.18 -10.79 -19.03
C TYR A 104 21.62 -10.45 -17.60
N LYS A 105 20.93 -9.50 -16.95
CA LYS A 105 21.20 -9.11 -15.55
C LYS A 105 21.03 -10.28 -14.57
N LEU A 106 20.05 -11.15 -14.79
CA LEU A 106 19.86 -12.34 -13.98
C LEU A 106 21.07 -13.28 -14.11
N ARG A 107 21.53 -13.54 -15.34
CA ARG A 107 22.71 -14.40 -15.58
C ARG A 107 23.98 -13.81 -15.00
N GLU A 108 24.16 -12.49 -15.07
CA GLU A 108 25.29 -11.79 -14.44
C GLU A 108 25.26 -11.98 -12.92
N ALA A 109 24.11 -11.74 -12.28
CA ALA A 109 23.95 -11.96 -10.84
C ALA A 109 24.14 -13.42 -10.42
N GLU A 110 23.70 -14.39 -11.22
CA GLU A 110 23.94 -15.82 -10.99
C GLU A 110 25.43 -16.18 -11.10
N ALA A 111 26.15 -15.60 -12.06
CA ALA A 111 27.59 -15.80 -12.21
C ALA A 111 28.37 -15.19 -11.05
N ASP A 112 28.02 -13.98 -10.62
CA ASP A 112 28.64 -13.31 -9.47
C ASP A 112 28.41 -14.10 -8.17
N LEU A 113 27.21 -14.65 -7.98
CA LEU A 113 26.89 -15.51 -6.86
C LEU A 113 27.76 -16.77 -6.88
N ALA A 114 27.85 -17.45 -8.02
CA ALA A 114 28.68 -18.65 -8.15
C ALA A 114 30.17 -18.35 -7.89
N GLU A 115 30.70 -17.23 -8.37
CA GLU A 115 32.07 -16.81 -8.07
C GLU A 115 32.28 -16.55 -6.57
N ALA A 116 31.33 -15.86 -5.94
CA ALA A 116 31.39 -15.59 -4.50
C ALA A 116 31.35 -16.89 -3.67
N GLU A 117 30.51 -17.85 -4.05
CA GLU A 117 30.46 -19.17 -3.40
C GLU A 117 31.80 -19.91 -3.52
N GLN A 118 32.43 -19.89 -4.71
CA GLN A 118 33.75 -20.50 -4.88
C GLN A 118 34.83 -19.80 -4.04
N LYS A 119 34.77 -18.48 -3.88
CA LYS A 119 35.68 -17.73 -3.00
C LYS A 119 35.51 -18.13 -1.53
N VAL A 120 34.28 -18.33 -1.07
CA VAL A 120 34.01 -18.81 0.29
C VAL A 120 34.60 -20.21 0.48
N LEU A 121 34.34 -21.14 -0.44
CA LEU A 121 34.88 -22.51 -0.36
C LEU A 121 36.42 -22.51 -0.39
N GLN A 122 37.03 -21.67 -1.23
CA GLN A 122 38.47 -21.50 -1.26
C GLN A 122 39.01 -20.93 0.06
N ALA A 123 38.36 -19.92 0.63
CA ALA A 123 38.76 -19.34 1.90
C ALA A 123 38.65 -20.35 3.05
N GLU A 124 37.58 -21.14 3.10
CA GLU A 124 37.42 -22.23 4.08
C GLU A 124 38.54 -23.28 3.96
N ALA A 125 38.84 -23.72 2.73
CA ALA A 125 39.93 -24.66 2.49
C ALA A 125 41.31 -24.08 2.87
N GLN A 126 41.54 -22.79 2.62
CA GLN A 126 42.76 -22.10 3.04
C GLN A 126 42.86 -21.97 4.56
N MET A 127 41.75 -21.69 5.25
CA MET A 127 41.73 -21.66 6.72
C MET A 127 42.06 -23.03 7.30
N GLN A 128 41.45 -24.11 6.79
CA GLN A 128 41.75 -25.48 7.22
C GLN A 128 43.21 -25.85 6.97
N ALA A 129 43.74 -25.55 5.78
CA ALA A 129 45.15 -25.81 5.47
C ALA A 129 46.09 -25.04 6.40
N LYS A 130 45.75 -23.78 6.73
CA LYS A 130 46.51 -22.96 7.66
C LYS A 130 46.48 -23.52 9.08
N GLU A 131 45.32 -23.97 9.56
CA GLU A 131 45.20 -24.61 10.88
C GLU A 131 46.09 -25.86 10.98
N GLU A 132 46.12 -26.69 9.94
CA GLU A 132 47.02 -27.85 9.87
C GLU A 132 48.50 -27.44 9.79
N GLU A 133 48.84 -26.38 9.07
CA GLU A 133 50.20 -25.82 9.03
C GLU A 133 50.63 -25.31 10.41
N ASP A 134 49.77 -24.57 11.09
CA ASP A 134 50.03 -24.03 12.44
C ASP A 134 50.22 -25.17 13.46
N ASN A 135 49.40 -26.22 13.38
CA ASN A 135 49.55 -27.44 14.18
C ASN A 135 50.88 -28.16 13.90
N TYR A 136 51.26 -28.29 12.62
CA TYR A 136 52.54 -28.87 12.24
C TYR A 136 53.73 -28.05 12.76
N LEU A 137 53.67 -26.72 12.65
CA LEU A 137 54.70 -25.82 13.17
C LEU A 137 54.85 -25.94 14.69
N LEU A 138 53.74 -26.08 15.43
CA LEU A 138 53.79 -26.31 16.87
C LEU A 138 54.46 -27.65 17.22
N ILE A 139 54.09 -28.74 16.53
CA ILE A 139 54.69 -30.07 16.75
C ILE A 139 56.20 -30.02 16.46
N LYS A 140 56.59 -29.39 15.35
CA LYS A 140 57.99 -29.22 14.98
C LYS A 140 58.76 -28.41 16.04
N ALA A 141 58.22 -27.28 16.48
CA ALA A 141 58.86 -26.46 17.51
C ALA A 141 59.03 -27.20 18.85
N ARG A 142 58.06 -28.05 19.23
CA ARG A 142 58.17 -28.93 20.40
C ARG A 142 59.28 -29.98 20.23
N ALA A 143 59.38 -30.60 19.05
CA ALA A 143 60.46 -31.56 18.76
C ALA A 143 61.85 -30.88 18.78
N ASP A 144 61.97 -29.67 18.23
CA ASP A 144 63.21 -28.88 18.26
C ASP A 144 63.60 -28.52 19.71
N LEU A 145 62.62 -28.18 20.55
CA LEU A 145 62.84 -27.96 21.98
C LEU A 145 63.31 -29.23 22.70
N GLU A 146 62.70 -30.39 22.43
CA GLU A 146 63.15 -31.66 23.00
C GLU A 146 64.58 -32.00 22.57
N GLN A 147 64.91 -31.79 21.30
CA GLN A 147 66.26 -31.99 20.78
C GLN A 147 67.26 -31.06 21.46
N ALA A 148 66.96 -29.77 21.59
CA ALA A 148 67.82 -28.81 22.29
C ALA A 148 68.02 -29.21 23.77
N GLN A 149 66.98 -29.72 24.43
CA GLN A 149 67.09 -30.24 25.80
C GLN A 149 67.99 -31.48 25.88
N LEU A 150 67.92 -32.39 24.90
CA LEU A 150 68.80 -33.56 24.83
C LEU A 150 70.26 -33.16 24.60
N GLU A 151 70.51 -32.12 23.81
CA GLU A 151 71.84 -31.55 23.64
C GLU A 151 72.35 -30.91 24.93
N ALA A 152 71.51 -30.13 25.61
CA ALA A 152 71.85 -29.52 26.91
C ALA A 152 72.13 -30.56 28.01
N ARG A 153 71.57 -31.78 27.93
CA ARG A 153 71.95 -32.88 28.86
C ARG A 153 73.41 -33.29 28.72
N LYS A 154 74.08 -33.01 27.59
CA LYS A 154 75.51 -33.26 27.38
C LYS A 154 76.40 -32.17 27.99
N ASN A 155 75.83 -31.09 28.54
CA ASN A 155 76.54 -29.96 29.15
C ASN A 155 77.65 -30.34 30.16
N PRO A 156 77.49 -31.39 31.01
CA PRO A 156 78.55 -31.80 31.93
C PRO A 156 79.82 -32.32 31.26
N LEU A 157 79.77 -32.67 29.97
CA LEU A 157 80.86 -33.28 29.20
C LEU A 157 81.53 -32.30 28.23
N VAL A 158 81.05 -31.05 28.14
CA VAL A 158 81.54 -30.04 27.19
C VAL A 158 82.08 -28.80 27.91
N SER A 159 82.73 -27.91 27.16
CA SER A 159 83.31 -26.68 27.71
C SER A 159 82.23 -25.74 28.28
N ALA A 160 82.60 -24.90 29.25
CA ALA A 160 81.66 -23.97 29.89
C ALA A 160 81.00 -22.98 28.92
N ILE A 161 81.67 -22.63 27.82
CA ILE A 161 81.11 -21.77 26.77
C ILE A 161 80.07 -22.56 25.95
N ALA A 162 80.40 -23.79 25.55
CA ALA A 162 79.48 -24.65 24.80
C ALA A 162 78.23 -25.01 25.62
N ALA A 163 78.40 -25.29 26.92
CA ALA A 163 77.29 -25.53 27.83
C ALA A 163 76.33 -24.31 27.92
N ARG A 164 76.89 -23.11 28.07
CA ARG A 164 76.11 -21.87 28.11
C ARG A 164 75.41 -21.58 26.78
N GLN A 165 76.01 -21.96 25.66
CA GLN A 165 75.38 -21.84 24.34
C GLN A 165 74.19 -22.79 24.17
N ALA A 166 74.30 -24.03 24.67
CA ALA A 166 73.20 -24.99 24.67
C ALA A 166 72.04 -24.53 25.57
N ASP A 167 72.32 -23.95 26.75
CA ASP A 167 71.28 -23.40 27.62
C ASP A 167 70.50 -22.25 26.96
N LEU A 168 71.20 -21.36 26.25
CA LEU A 168 70.57 -20.28 25.47
C LEU A 168 69.73 -20.83 24.31
N ALA A 169 70.19 -21.88 23.64
CA ALA A 169 69.42 -22.54 22.58
C ALA A 169 68.11 -23.15 23.12
N VAL A 170 68.14 -23.76 24.31
CA VAL A 170 66.93 -24.27 24.97
C VAL A 170 65.97 -23.13 25.31
N GLN A 171 66.47 -22.00 25.82
CA GLN A 171 65.62 -20.83 26.11
C GLN A 171 64.94 -20.29 24.84
N ALA A 172 65.71 -20.07 23.77
CA ALA A 172 65.17 -19.60 22.49
C ALA A 172 64.11 -20.55 21.91
N ALA A 173 64.34 -21.87 22.00
CA ALA A 173 63.37 -22.87 21.56
C ALA A 173 62.08 -22.86 22.41
N ARG A 174 62.20 -22.66 23.74
CA ARG A 174 61.03 -22.51 24.62
C ARG A 174 60.22 -21.28 24.29
N ASP A 175 60.88 -20.15 24.06
CA ASP A 175 60.20 -18.89 23.73
C ASP A 175 59.43 -19.00 22.42
N THR A 176 59.99 -19.74 21.45
CA THR A 176 59.35 -20.02 20.16
C THR A 176 58.09 -20.87 20.32
N VAL A 177 58.14 -21.94 21.11
CA VAL A 177 56.95 -22.76 21.43
C VAL A 177 55.89 -21.92 22.14
N ALA A 178 56.28 -21.15 23.15
CA ALA A 178 55.35 -20.29 23.90
C ALA A 178 54.76 -19.15 23.05
N GLN A 179 55.44 -18.71 22.00
CA GLN A 179 54.90 -17.78 21.03
C GLN A 179 53.84 -18.47 20.15
N LEU A 180 54.17 -19.63 19.56
CA LEU A 180 53.22 -20.37 18.72
C LEU A 180 51.96 -20.83 19.48
N GLU A 181 52.10 -21.23 20.75
CA GLU A 181 50.94 -21.57 21.59
C GLU A 181 50.05 -20.36 21.89
N ARG A 182 50.62 -19.15 21.99
CA ARG A 182 49.84 -17.91 22.14
C ARG A 182 49.18 -17.50 20.83
N ASP A 183 49.85 -17.69 19.71
CA ASP A 183 49.33 -17.35 18.39
C ASP A 183 48.17 -18.28 17.98
N LEU A 184 48.20 -19.56 18.41
CA LEU A 184 47.10 -20.53 18.25
C LEU A 184 45.91 -20.30 19.20
N GLY A 185 46.14 -19.64 20.34
CA GLY A 185 45.12 -19.41 21.37
C GLY A 185 44.29 -18.14 21.20
N ASN A 186 44.68 -17.26 20.27
CA ASN A 186 43.99 -15.99 19.93
C ASN A 186 43.24 -16.10 18.61
#